data_AF-A0A126ZXQ4-F1
#
_entry.id   AF-A0A126ZXQ4-F1
#
_cell.length_a   1.000
_cell.length_b   1.000
_cell.length_c   1.000
_cell.angle_alpha   90.00
_cell.angle_beta   90.00
_cell.angle_gamma   90.00
#
_symmetry.space_group_name_H-M   'P 1'
#
loop_
_entity.id
_entity.type
_entity.pdbx_description
1 polymer ?
#
loop_
_entity_poly.entity_id
_entity_poly.type
_entity_poly.pdbx_seq_one_letter_code
_entity_poly.pdbx_strand_id
1 'polypeptide(L)'
;MGSVLEQSTLDALWDFSDPAASEAAFRRALEDPQFDAAERCELATQLGRAIGLQGRFEEADALLDGIDCEPDPTIGVRVVLERGRLLNSSGHAAMAVPLFEQAAELGEHLGEEFLAADAFHMLAIADTEHAESWARAGIEYASSSHSKRTQRWCASLHGNLGWMFVDAGEPHRALVEFQLAEQWAERVGTPAQVEWAREGIAACRATGG
;
A
#
# COMPACT_ATOMS: atom_id res chain seq x y z
N MET A 1 26.56 1.62 0.83
CA MET A 1 25.18 1.38 0.40
C MET A 1 24.66 0.34 1.37
N GLY A 2 23.78 0.75 2.30
CA GLY A 2 23.11 -0.18 3.19
C GLY A 2 22.34 -1.19 2.36
N SER A 3 22.30 -2.44 2.82
CA SER A 3 21.50 -3.47 2.19
C SER A 3 20.04 -3.13 2.43
N VAL A 4 19.24 -2.96 1.37
CA VAL A 4 17.77 -2.92 1.51
C VAL A 4 17.35 -4.29 2.01
N LEU A 5 16.46 -4.33 3.01
CA LEU A 5 15.99 -5.60 3.54
C LEU A 5 15.30 -6.37 2.42
N GLU A 6 15.70 -7.64 2.24
CA GLU A 6 15.09 -8.49 1.22
C GLU A 6 13.58 -8.56 1.40
N GLN A 7 12.82 -8.30 0.34
CA GLN A 7 11.36 -8.25 0.44
C GLN A 7 10.76 -9.56 0.96
N SER A 8 11.36 -10.69 0.61
CA SER A 8 10.88 -12.00 1.06
C SER A 8 10.94 -12.14 2.59
N THR A 9 11.87 -11.46 3.25
CA THR A 9 11.96 -11.37 4.71
C THR A 9 10.77 -10.59 5.28
N LEU A 10 10.43 -9.45 4.68
CA LEU A 10 9.25 -8.67 5.09
C LEU A 10 7.95 -9.45 4.87
N ASP A 11 7.80 -10.11 3.72
CA ASP A 11 6.62 -10.90 3.40
C ASP A 11 6.41 -12.05 4.40
N ALA A 12 7.49 -12.66 4.92
CA ALA A 12 7.41 -13.74 5.90
C ALA A 12 6.99 -13.27 7.32
N LEU A 13 7.11 -11.97 7.61
CA LEU A 13 6.74 -11.38 8.90
C LEU A 13 5.29 -10.89 8.92
N TRP A 14 4.66 -10.78 7.74
CA TRP A 14 3.31 -10.25 7.59
C TRP A 14 2.23 -11.34 7.57
N ASP A 15 1.25 -11.15 8.44
CA ASP A 15 -0.10 -11.70 8.33
C ASP A 15 -1.09 -10.53 8.41
N PHE A 16 -1.63 -10.10 7.27
CA PHE A 16 -2.58 -8.99 7.23
C PHE A 16 -3.95 -9.34 7.85
N SER A 17 -4.26 -10.62 8.05
CA SER A 17 -5.46 -11.07 8.75
C SER A 17 -5.27 -11.11 10.28
N ASP A 18 -4.02 -11.14 10.74
CA ASP A 18 -3.63 -11.04 12.15
C ASP A 18 -2.50 -10.00 12.34
N PRO A 19 -2.84 -8.70 12.37
CA PRO A 19 -1.85 -7.64 12.61
C PRO A 19 -1.11 -7.77 13.95
N ALA A 20 -1.72 -8.40 14.96
CA ALA A 20 -1.09 -8.61 16.27
C ALA A 20 0.01 -9.68 16.20
N ALA A 21 -0.21 -10.77 15.44
CA ALA A 21 0.84 -11.73 15.14
C ALA A 21 2.00 -11.09 14.37
N SER A 22 1.69 -10.23 13.40
CA SER A 22 2.69 -9.47 12.63
C SER A 22 3.52 -8.54 13.55
N GLU A 23 2.86 -7.80 14.44
CA GLU A 23 3.55 -6.97 15.45
C GLU A 23 4.52 -7.79 16.30
N ALA A 24 4.09 -8.95 16.81
CA ALA A 24 4.95 -9.84 17.58
C ALA A 24 6.13 -10.41 16.75
N ALA A 25 5.94 -10.63 15.46
CA ALA A 25 7.01 -11.04 14.55
C ALA A 25 8.02 -9.90 14.32
N PHE A 26 7.56 -8.68 14.02
CA PHE A 26 8.44 -7.52 13.83
C PHE A 26 9.21 -7.14 15.08
N ARG A 27 8.59 -7.19 16.27
CA ARG A 27 9.31 -6.95 17.53
C ARG A 27 10.44 -7.95 17.75
N ARG A 28 10.21 -9.24 17.50
CA ARG A 28 11.26 -10.27 17.57
C ARG A 28 12.36 -10.02 16.54
N ALA A 29 12.00 -9.65 15.30
CA ALA A 29 12.98 -9.32 14.27
C ALA A 29 13.85 -8.13 14.68
N LEU A 30 13.28 -7.10 15.30
CA LEU A 30 14.04 -5.95 15.83
C LEU A 30 15.01 -6.32 16.97
N GLU A 31 14.87 -7.47 17.62
CA GLU A 31 15.84 -7.94 18.62
C GLU A 31 17.01 -8.71 17.98
N ASP A 32 16.87 -9.14 16.72
CA ASP A 32 17.81 -10.03 16.07
C ASP A 32 19.08 -9.29 15.60
N PRO A 33 20.28 -9.63 16.13
CA PRO A 33 21.52 -8.94 15.79
C PRO A 33 21.96 -9.16 14.33
N GLN A 34 21.29 -10.01 13.57
CA GLN A 34 21.58 -10.18 12.14
C GLN A 34 21.26 -8.93 11.32
N PHE A 35 20.27 -8.14 11.74
CA PHE A 35 19.84 -6.95 11.02
C PHE A 35 20.68 -5.73 11.40
N ASP A 36 21.15 -5.02 10.39
CA ASP A 36 21.89 -3.77 10.55
C ASP A 36 20.98 -2.59 10.94
N ALA A 37 21.58 -1.41 11.11
CA ALA A 37 20.84 -0.22 11.54
C ALA A 37 19.76 0.24 10.54
N ALA A 38 20.03 0.14 9.23
CA ALA A 38 19.08 0.54 8.19
C ALA A 38 17.93 -0.47 8.10
N GLU A 39 18.26 -1.77 8.12
CA GLU A 39 17.26 -2.85 8.12
C GLU A 39 16.34 -2.78 9.35
N ARG A 40 16.90 -2.42 10.53
CA ARG A 40 16.11 -2.19 11.75
C ARG A 40 15.16 -1.00 11.62
N CYS A 41 15.58 0.08 10.96
CA CYS A 41 14.70 1.21 10.70
C CYS A 41 13.58 0.82 9.73
N GLU A 42 13.88 0.07 8.69
CA GLU A 42 12.87 -0.47 7.76
C GLU A 42 11.87 -1.39 8.49
N LEU A 43 12.34 -2.33 9.32
CA LEU A 43 11.49 -3.16 10.17
C LEU A 43 10.61 -2.34 11.12
N ALA A 44 11.15 -1.25 11.68
CA ALA A 44 10.39 -0.36 12.56
C ALA A 44 9.23 0.33 11.82
N THR A 45 9.39 0.70 10.54
CA THR A 45 8.26 1.23 9.75
C THR A 45 7.13 0.20 9.61
N GLN A 46 7.48 -1.07 9.38
CA GLN A 46 6.50 -2.16 9.26
C GLN A 46 5.83 -2.49 10.59
N LEU A 47 6.57 -2.40 11.70
CA LEU A 47 6.01 -2.49 13.05
C LEU A 47 4.98 -1.37 13.28
N GLY A 48 5.30 -0.14 12.91
CA GLY A 48 4.37 1.00 12.99
C GLY A 48 3.07 0.74 12.25
N ARG A 49 3.17 0.20 11.02
CA ARG A 49 2.00 -0.23 10.23
C ARG A 49 1.17 -1.28 10.96
N ALA A 50 1.80 -2.31 11.52
CA ALA A 50 1.11 -3.42 12.19
C ALA A 50 0.37 -2.95 13.46
N ILE A 51 0.99 -2.04 14.23
CA ILE A 51 0.37 -1.39 15.40
C ILE A 51 -0.79 -0.50 14.96
N GLY A 52 -0.61 0.28 13.89
CA GLY A 52 -1.64 1.16 13.32
C GLY A 52 -2.89 0.39 12.86
N LEU A 53 -2.72 -0.77 12.23
CA LEU A 53 -3.82 -1.65 11.83
C LEU A 53 -4.64 -2.18 13.01
N GLN A 54 -4.12 -2.14 14.23
CA GLN A 54 -4.82 -2.50 15.47
C GLN A 54 -5.52 -1.30 16.15
N GLY A 55 -5.48 -0.11 15.52
CA GLY A 55 -6.06 1.11 16.08
C GLY A 55 -5.24 1.76 17.19
N ARG A 56 -4.01 1.30 17.44
CA ARG A 56 -3.08 1.87 18.43
C ARG A 56 -2.28 3.04 17.83
N PHE A 57 -3.00 4.06 17.39
CA PHE A 57 -2.43 5.15 16.58
C PHE A 57 -1.36 5.96 17.31
N GLU A 58 -1.57 6.30 18.58
CA GLU A 58 -0.58 7.08 19.37
C GLU A 58 0.75 6.33 19.54
N GLU A 59 0.69 5.01 19.75
CA GLU A 59 1.90 4.20 19.87
C GLU A 59 2.63 4.06 18.53
N ALA A 60 1.88 3.85 17.45
CA ALA A 60 2.46 3.79 16.11
C ALA A 60 3.11 5.13 15.73
N ASP A 61 2.48 6.25 16.03
CA ASP A 61 3.01 7.59 15.76
C ASP A 61 4.30 7.85 16.54
N ALA A 62 4.30 7.56 17.85
CA ALA A 62 5.50 7.68 18.69
C ALA A 62 6.66 6.78 18.22
N LEU A 63 6.35 5.58 17.71
CA LEU A 63 7.36 4.70 17.10
C LEU A 63 7.93 5.35 15.83
N LEU A 64 7.07 5.83 14.92
CA LEU A 64 7.48 6.43 13.65
C LEU A 64 8.27 7.74 13.84
N ASP A 65 7.99 8.50 14.90
CA ASP A 65 8.78 9.68 15.31
C ASP A 65 10.21 9.35 15.73
N GLY A 66 10.45 8.13 16.24
CA GLY A 66 11.75 7.68 16.71
C GLY A 66 12.65 7.05 15.64
N ILE A 67 12.18 6.92 14.39
CA ILE A 67 12.93 6.25 13.33
C ILE A 67 13.98 7.19 12.73
N ASP A 68 15.24 6.77 12.74
CA ASP A 68 16.32 7.45 12.06
C ASP A 68 16.26 7.20 10.55
N CYS A 69 16.13 8.28 9.77
CA CYS A 69 16.05 8.24 8.32
C CYS A 69 17.40 8.59 7.64
N GLU A 70 18.43 9.00 8.40
CA GLU A 70 19.75 9.32 7.86
C GLU A 70 20.46 8.13 7.17
N PRO A 71 20.32 6.87 7.63
CA PRO A 71 21.01 5.74 7.01
C PRO A 71 20.58 5.46 5.56
N ASP A 72 19.30 5.71 5.24
CA ASP A 72 18.72 5.46 3.93
C ASP A 72 17.49 6.36 3.69
N PRO A 73 17.51 7.25 2.67
CA PRO A 73 16.37 8.10 2.29
C PRO A 73 15.06 7.33 2.03
N THR A 74 15.12 6.07 1.61
CA THR A 74 13.93 5.22 1.38
C THR A 74 13.15 4.97 2.68
N ILE A 75 13.81 4.98 3.84
CA ILE A 75 13.15 4.93 5.15
C ILE A 75 12.22 6.14 5.33
N GLY A 76 12.65 7.33 4.89
CA GLY A 76 11.83 8.54 4.95
C GLY A 76 10.52 8.41 4.16
N VAL A 77 10.56 7.81 2.96
CA VAL A 77 9.35 7.54 2.16
C VAL A 77 8.38 6.64 2.92
N ARG A 78 8.91 5.56 3.53
CA ARG A 78 8.11 4.63 4.32
C ARG A 78 7.49 5.29 5.55
N VAL A 79 8.25 6.08 6.30
CA VAL A 79 7.72 6.82 7.47
C VAL A 79 6.57 7.74 7.07
N VAL A 80 6.72 8.50 5.98
CA VAL A 80 5.67 9.40 5.50
C VAL A 80 4.42 8.63 5.06
N LEU A 81 4.58 7.51 4.34
CA LEU A 81 3.47 6.62 3.97
C LEU A 81 2.71 6.11 5.21
N GLU A 82 3.43 5.61 6.20
CA GLU A 82 2.81 5.03 7.39
C GLU A 82 2.11 6.10 8.25
N ARG A 83 2.67 7.31 8.36
CA ARG A 83 1.96 8.45 8.99
C ARG A 83 0.68 8.81 8.26
N GLY A 84 0.71 8.82 6.92
CA GLY A 84 -0.50 8.99 6.10
C GLY A 84 -1.53 7.90 6.41
N ARG A 85 -1.13 6.64 6.51
CA ARG A 85 -2.04 5.54 6.88
C ARG A 85 -2.63 5.72 8.27
N LEU A 86 -1.85 6.13 9.27
CA LEU A 86 -2.35 6.40 10.61
C LEU A 86 -3.41 7.50 10.61
N LEU A 87 -3.17 8.61 9.92
CA LEU A 87 -4.15 9.68 9.78
C LEU A 87 -5.41 9.22 9.05
N ASN A 88 -5.25 8.50 7.94
CA ASN A 88 -6.39 8.00 7.17
C ASN A 88 -7.24 7.02 7.99
N SER A 89 -6.62 6.03 8.64
CA SER A 89 -7.31 5.03 9.46
C SER A 89 -7.92 5.60 10.76
N SER A 90 -7.40 6.72 11.26
CA SER A 90 -7.98 7.43 12.41
C SER A 90 -9.09 8.42 12.04
N GLY A 91 -9.49 8.48 10.76
CA GLY A 91 -10.59 9.32 10.29
C GLY A 91 -10.17 10.72 9.83
N HIS A 92 -8.88 10.98 9.68
CA HIS A 92 -8.31 12.27 9.27
C HIS A 92 -7.80 12.22 7.82
N ALA A 93 -8.59 11.67 6.89
CA ALA A 93 -8.19 11.47 5.50
C ALA A 93 -7.65 12.73 4.81
N ALA A 94 -8.29 13.88 5.00
CA ALA A 94 -7.83 15.16 4.44
C ALA A 94 -6.42 15.57 4.92
N MET A 95 -6.01 15.18 6.12
CA MET A 95 -4.65 15.42 6.63
C MET A 95 -3.64 14.39 6.11
N ALA A 96 -4.12 13.21 5.67
CA ALA A 96 -3.28 12.16 5.12
C ALA A 96 -2.87 12.45 3.66
N VAL A 97 -3.72 13.12 2.88
CA VAL A 97 -3.47 13.47 1.47
C VAL A 97 -2.09 14.11 1.24
N PRO A 98 -1.72 15.22 1.90
CA PRO A 98 -0.42 15.86 1.66
C PRO A 98 0.77 14.95 2.02
N LEU A 99 0.61 14.01 2.96
CA LEU A 99 1.65 13.03 3.26
C LEU A 99 1.79 12.01 2.13
N PHE A 100 0.68 11.51 1.58
CA PHE A 100 0.76 10.59 0.44
C PHE A 100 1.29 11.27 -0.82
N GLU A 101 0.95 12.54 -1.07
CA GLU A 101 1.58 13.34 -2.16
C GLU A 101 3.09 13.45 -1.95
N GLN A 102 3.53 13.78 -0.74
CA GLN A 102 4.96 13.84 -0.40
C GLN A 102 5.64 12.48 -0.57
N ALA A 103 5.00 11.38 -0.17
CA ALA A 103 5.54 10.04 -0.35
C ALA A 103 5.66 9.66 -1.83
N ALA A 104 4.68 10.04 -2.67
CA ALA A 104 4.74 9.83 -4.11
C ALA A 104 5.93 10.60 -4.71
N GLU A 105 6.05 11.90 -4.43
CA GLU A 105 7.14 12.74 -4.94
C GLU A 105 8.53 12.22 -4.52
N LEU A 106 8.70 11.87 -3.24
CA LEU A 106 9.97 11.33 -2.75
C LEU A 106 10.28 9.96 -3.36
N GLY A 107 9.27 9.08 -3.45
CA GLY A 107 9.43 7.76 -4.06
C GLY A 107 9.84 7.85 -5.53
N GLU A 108 9.21 8.75 -6.30
CA GLU A 108 9.58 9.02 -7.69
C GLU A 108 11.01 9.56 -7.81
N HIS A 109 11.38 10.52 -6.95
CA HIS A 109 12.71 11.13 -6.96
C HIS A 109 13.82 10.12 -6.67
N LEU A 110 13.57 9.16 -5.77
CA LEU A 110 14.52 8.12 -5.39
C LEU A 110 14.49 6.90 -6.31
N GLY A 111 13.53 6.81 -7.23
CA GLY A 111 13.33 5.63 -8.07
C GLY A 111 12.71 4.44 -7.33
N GLU A 112 12.07 4.68 -6.19
CA GLU A 112 11.37 3.68 -5.38
C GLU A 112 9.98 3.38 -5.97
N GLU A 113 9.97 2.76 -7.17
CA GLU A 113 8.76 2.53 -7.98
C GLU A 113 7.63 1.87 -7.17
N PHE A 114 7.95 0.93 -6.28
CA PHE A 114 6.95 0.23 -5.46
C PHE A 114 6.27 1.15 -4.44
N LEU A 115 7.03 2.04 -3.80
CA LEU A 115 6.54 2.94 -2.76
C LEU A 115 5.78 4.12 -3.36
N ALA A 116 6.22 4.64 -4.51
CA ALA A 116 5.47 5.65 -5.26
C ALA A 116 4.10 5.11 -5.72
N ALA A 117 4.05 3.89 -6.26
CA ALA A 117 2.78 3.25 -6.62
C ALA A 117 1.87 2.99 -5.40
N ASP A 118 2.44 2.65 -4.24
CA ASP A 118 1.69 2.54 -2.98
C ASP A 118 1.11 3.89 -2.53
N ALA A 119 1.88 4.98 -2.68
CA ALA A 119 1.41 6.33 -2.39
C ALA A 119 0.21 6.73 -3.27
N PHE A 120 0.26 6.48 -4.59
CA PHE A 120 -0.88 6.71 -5.48
C PHE A 120 -2.10 5.88 -5.11
N HIS A 121 -1.90 4.62 -4.72
CA HIS A 121 -2.99 3.78 -4.22
C HIS A 121 -3.62 4.37 -2.95
N MET A 122 -2.82 4.90 -2.04
CA MET A 122 -3.33 5.54 -0.83
C MET A 122 -4.01 6.88 -1.09
N LEU A 123 -3.53 7.68 -2.05
CA LEU A 123 -4.22 8.90 -2.51
C LEU A 123 -5.60 8.57 -3.07
N ALA A 124 -5.73 7.52 -3.88
CA ALA A 124 -7.01 7.08 -4.42
C ALA A 124 -8.02 6.65 -3.34
N ILE A 125 -7.55 6.27 -2.15
CA ILE A 125 -8.40 5.92 -1.01
C ILE A 125 -8.74 7.16 -0.16
N ALA A 126 -7.75 8.01 0.12
CA ALA A 126 -7.90 9.13 1.05
C ALA A 126 -8.58 10.36 0.42
N ASP A 127 -8.30 10.64 -0.86
CA ASP A 127 -8.84 11.78 -1.60
C ASP A 127 -10.00 11.32 -2.49
N THR A 128 -11.15 11.08 -1.86
CA THR A 128 -12.34 10.54 -2.55
C THR A 128 -12.86 11.43 -3.69
N GLU A 129 -12.62 12.75 -3.65
CA GLU A 129 -13.03 13.68 -4.71
C GLU A 129 -12.20 13.50 -5.99
N HIS A 130 -10.94 13.08 -5.84
CA HIS A 130 -10.01 12.85 -6.95
C HIS A 130 -9.61 11.38 -7.09
N ALA A 131 -10.34 10.46 -6.46
CA ALA A 131 -10.00 9.04 -6.39
C ALA A 131 -9.75 8.41 -7.76
N GLU A 132 -10.60 8.73 -8.75
CA GLU A 132 -10.40 8.23 -10.12
C GLU A 132 -9.08 8.74 -10.71
N SER A 133 -8.79 10.04 -10.58
CA SER A 133 -7.58 10.66 -11.11
C SER A 133 -6.33 10.03 -10.51
N TRP A 134 -6.31 9.86 -9.18
CA TRP A 134 -5.19 9.23 -8.48
C TRP A 134 -5.00 7.77 -8.86
N ALA A 135 -6.10 7.01 -8.97
CA ALA A 135 -6.01 5.62 -9.39
C ALA A 135 -5.46 5.49 -10.82
N ARG A 136 -5.87 6.36 -11.75
CA ARG A 136 -5.36 6.36 -13.13
C ARG A 136 -3.87 6.72 -13.17
N ALA A 137 -3.44 7.74 -12.42
CA ALA A 137 -2.02 8.09 -12.31
C ALA A 137 -1.19 6.92 -11.75
N GLY A 138 -1.68 6.26 -10.70
CA GLY A 138 -1.05 5.07 -10.14
C GLY A 138 -0.96 3.91 -11.12
N ILE A 139 -1.99 3.68 -11.95
CA ILE A 139 -1.99 2.63 -12.97
C ILE A 139 -0.98 2.94 -14.06
N GLU A 140 -0.95 4.18 -14.56
CA GLU A 140 0.02 4.63 -15.56
C GLU A 140 1.45 4.41 -15.05
N TYR A 141 1.72 4.91 -13.83
CA TYR A 141 3.00 4.75 -13.16
C TYR A 141 3.38 3.28 -12.98
N ALA A 142 2.56 2.48 -12.29
CA ALA A 142 2.87 1.10 -11.96
C ALA A 142 2.96 0.19 -13.20
N SER A 143 2.21 0.46 -14.26
CA SER A 143 2.23 -0.34 -15.49
C SER A 143 3.52 -0.21 -16.28
N SER A 144 4.18 0.96 -16.17
CA SER A 144 5.45 1.28 -16.83
C SER A 144 6.68 0.78 -16.07
N SER A 145 6.52 0.42 -14.79
CA SER A 145 7.60 -0.03 -13.93
C SER A 145 8.26 -1.31 -14.43
N HIS A 146 9.56 -1.46 -14.14
CA HIS A 146 10.34 -2.65 -14.49
C HIS A 146 10.09 -3.82 -13.53
N SER A 147 9.65 -3.50 -12.31
CA SER A 147 9.35 -4.48 -11.28
C SER A 147 7.96 -5.09 -11.47
N LYS A 148 7.89 -6.42 -11.63
CA LYS A 148 6.62 -7.16 -11.60
C LYS A 148 5.85 -6.95 -10.29
N ARG A 149 6.59 -6.76 -9.19
CA ARG A 149 6.00 -6.50 -7.88
C ARG A 149 5.29 -5.14 -7.85
N THR A 150 5.85 -4.11 -8.46
CA THR A 150 5.20 -2.81 -8.57
C THR A 150 4.03 -2.87 -9.54
N GLN A 151 4.19 -3.53 -10.69
CA GLN A 151 3.11 -3.76 -11.65
C GLN A 151 1.89 -4.45 -11.03
N ARG A 152 2.07 -5.23 -9.96
CA ARG A 152 0.97 -5.83 -9.19
C ARG A 152 0.00 -4.80 -8.61
N TRP A 153 0.44 -3.56 -8.34
CA TRP A 153 -0.45 -2.49 -7.88
C TRP A 153 -1.59 -2.20 -8.85
N CYS A 154 -1.40 -2.42 -10.16
CA CYS A 154 -2.46 -2.25 -11.14
C CYS A 154 -3.70 -3.10 -10.81
N ALA A 155 -3.53 -4.31 -10.26
CA ALA A 155 -4.67 -5.15 -9.88
C ALA A 155 -5.51 -4.50 -8.76
N SER A 156 -4.86 -3.97 -7.72
CA SER A 156 -5.53 -3.29 -6.61
C SER A 156 -6.15 -1.96 -7.04
N LEU A 157 -5.45 -1.17 -7.85
CA LEU A 157 -5.94 0.13 -8.33
C LEU A 157 -7.17 -0.02 -9.23
N HIS A 158 -7.14 -0.95 -10.18
CA HIS A 158 -8.33 -1.27 -10.98
C HIS A 158 -9.46 -1.84 -10.11
N GLY A 159 -9.17 -2.71 -9.15
CA GLY A 159 -10.20 -3.25 -8.26
C GLY A 159 -10.88 -2.17 -7.41
N ASN A 160 -10.11 -1.22 -6.87
CA ASN A 160 -10.65 -0.09 -6.10
C ASN A 160 -11.53 0.82 -6.99
N LEU A 161 -11.10 1.12 -8.21
CA LEU A 161 -11.93 1.83 -9.19
C LEU A 161 -13.23 1.09 -9.49
N GLY A 162 -13.17 -0.23 -9.62
CA GLY A 162 -14.33 -1.09 -9.79
C GLY A 162 -15.36 -0.88 -8.68
N TRP A 163 -14.93 -0.98 -7.42
CA TRP A 163 -15.81 -0.77 -6.26
C TRP A 163 -16.34 0.66 -6.19
N MET A 164 -15.51 1.66 -6.45
CA MET A 164 -15.95 3.06 -6.53
C MET A 164 -17.07 3.26 -7.57
N PHE A 165 -16.98 2.63 -8.74
CA PHE A 165 -18.04 2.70 -9.74
C PHE A 165 -19.29 1.89 -9.37
N VAL A 166 -19.15 0.80 -8.62
CA VAL A 166 -20.32 0.10 -8.04
C VAL A 166 -21.06 1.04 -7.09
N ASP A 167 -20.34 1.71 -6.19
CA ASP A 167 -20.93 2.64 -5.22
C ASP A 167 -21.56 3.86 -5.89
N ALA A 168 -21.02 4.29 -7.03
CA ALA A 168 -21.59 5.35 -7.87
C ALA A 168 -22.79 4.91 -8.73
N GLY A 169 -23.16 3.62 -8.71
CA GLY A 169 -24.25 3.10 -9.54
C GLY A 169 -23.91 2.98 -11.03
N GLU A 170 -22.62 2.82 -11.36
CA GLU A 170 -22.09 2.70 -12.72
C GLU A 170 -21.52 1.29 -13.00
N PRO A 171 -22.32 0.22 -12.92
CA PRO A 171 -21.83 -1.16 -12.96
C PRO A 171 -21.16 -1.54 -14.28
N HIS A 172 -21.47 -0.85 -15.38
CA HIS A 172 -20.82 -1.08 -16.67
C HIS A 172 -19.36 -0.62 -16.67
N ARG A 173 -19.04 0.51 -16.03
CA ARG A 173 -17.65 0.96 -15.85
C ARG A 173 -16.94 0.07 -14.85
N ALA A 174 -17.60 -0.26 -13.74
CA ALA A 174 -17.07 -1.17 -12.74
C ALA A 174 -16.62 -2.51 -13.33
N LEU A 175 -17.44 -3.10 -14.21
CA LEU A 175 -17.13 -4.37 -14.87
C LEU A 175 -15.83 -4.30 -15.67
N VAL A 176 -15.59 -3.20 -16.41
CA VAL A 176 -14.36 -3.00 -17.17
C VAL A 176 -13.16 -2.97 -16.24
N GLU A 177 -13.26 -2.24 -15.13
CA GLU A 177 -12.17 -2.15 -14.17
C GLU A 177 -11.88 -3.49 -13.50
N PHE A 178 -12.89 -4.26 -13.08
CA PHE A 178 -12.65 -5.57 -12.49
C PHE A 178 -12.06 -6.58 -13.50
N GLN A 179 -12.43 -6.50 -14.78
CA GLN A 179 -11.80 -7.31 -15.83
C GLN A 179 -10.32 -6.95 -16.04
N LEU A 180 -9.97 -5.67 -15.95
CA LEU A 180 -8.57 -5.23 -15.98
C LEU A 180 -7.82 -5.66 -14.72
N ALA A 181 -8.47 -5.59 -13.55
CA ALA A 181 -7.92 -6.08 -12.28
C ALA A 181 -7.60 -7.59 -12.37
N GLU A 182 -8.52 -8.40 -12.91
CA GLU A 182 -8.32 -9.84 -13.13
C GLU A 182 -7.12 -10.10 -14.06
N GLN A 183 -7.04 -9.41 -15.21
CA GLN A 183 -5.93 -9.56 -16.15
C GLN A 183 -4.56 -9.21 -15.53
N TRP A 184 -4.49 -8.14 -14.74
CA TRP A 184 -3.27 -7.80 -14.01
C TRP A 184 -2.95 -8.82 -12.93
N ALA A 185 -3.97 -9.29 -12.18
CA ALA A 185 -3.80 -10.28 -11.12
C ALA A 185 -3.31 -11.63 -11.67
N GLU A 186 -3.85 -12.10 -12.80
CA GLU A 186 -3.40 -13.33 -13.46
C GLU A 186 -1.96 -13.22 -13.98
N ARG A 187 -1.54 -12.03 -14.42
CA ARG A 187 -0.20 -11.81 -14.99
C ARG A 187 0.89 -11.67 -13.94
N VAL A 188 0.64 -10.91 -12.86
CA VAL A 188 1.66 -10.53 -11.87
C VAL A 188 1.17 -10.54 -10.41
N GLY A 189 -0.12 -10.82 -10.18
CA GLY A 189 -0.74 -10.76 -8.85
C GLY A 189 -0.75 -12.08 -8.09
N THR A 190 -1.58 -12.10 -7.04
CA THR A 190 -1.78 -13.27 -6.19
C THR A 190 -3.11 -13.98 -6.51
N PRO A 191 -3.26 -15.27 -6.16
CA PRO A 191 -4.55 -15.95 -6.29
C PRO A 191 -5.69 -15.21 -5.58
N ALA A 192 -5.42 -14.61 -4.41
CA ALA A 192 -6.42 -13.82 -3.69
C ALA A 192 -6.88 -12.58 -4.48
N GLN A 193 -5.96 -11.91 -5.19
CA GLN A 193 -6.33 -10.77 -6.05
C GLN A 193 -7.15 -11.20 -7.27
N VAL A 194 -6.87 -12.39 -7.84
CA VAL A 194 -7.66 -12.96 -8.94
C VAL A 194 -9.09 -13.22 -8.47
N GLU A 195 -9.26 -13.89 -7.32
CA GLU A 195 -10.58 -14.18 -6.78
C GLU A 195 -11.34 -12.90 -6.40
N TRP A 196 -10.67 -11.93 -5.78
CA TRP A 196 -11.28 -10.63 -5.47
C TRP A 196 -11.76 -9.87 -6.72
N ALA A 197 -11.00 -9.90 -7.81
CA ALA A 197 -11.43 -9.31 -9.08
C ALA A 197 -12.65 -10.05 -9.67
N ARG A 198 -12.68 -11.38 -9.59
CA ARG A 198 -13.82 -12.21 -10.04
C ARG A 198 -15.09 -11.97 -9.23
N GLU A 199 -14.97 -11.76 -7.92
CA GLU A 199 -16.08 -11.35 -7.07
C GLU A 199 -16.69 -10.02 -7.55
N GLY A 200 -15.84 -9.02 -7.86
CA GLY A 200 -16.29 -7.75 -8.43
C GLY A 200 -17.02 -7.91 -9.78
N ILE A 201 -16.49 -8.75 -10.67
CA ILE A 201 -17.15 -9.10 -11.95
C ILE A 201 -18.53 -9.73 -11.71
N ALA A 202 -18.63 -10.65 -10.76
CA ALA A 202 -19.89 -11.31 -10.41
C ALA A 202 -20.92 -10.31 -9.83
N ALA A 203 -20.48 -9.41 -8.95
CA ALA A 203 -21.31 -8.36 -8.38
C ALA A 203 -21.91 -7.42 -9.46
N CYS A 204 -21.10 -7.01 -10.43
CA CYS A 204 -21.57 -6.17 -11.54
C CYS A 204 -22.63 -6.88 -12.39
N ARG A 205 -22.45 -8.18 -12.65
CA ARG A 205 -23.40 -8.98 -13.45
C ARG A 205 -24.72 -9.22 -12.73
N ALA A 206 -24.69 -9.39 -11.41
CA ALA A 206 -25.91 -9.56 -10.61
C ALA A 206 -26.76 -8.29 -10.53
N THR A 207 -26.15 -7.11 -10.72
CA THR A 207 -26.84 -5.81 -10.65
C THR A 207 -27.45 -5.39 -12.00
N GLY A 208 -26.96 -5.96 -13.11
CA GLY A 208 -27.39 -5.63 -14.47
C GLY A 208 -28.40 -6.60 -15.11
N GLY A 209 -28.86 -7.62 -14.38
CA GLY A 209 -29.89 -8.57 -14.81
C GLY A 209 -31.19 -8.39 -14.02
#